data_AF-A0A671QC36-F1
#
_entry.id   AF-A0A671QC36-F1
#
_cell.length_a   1.000
_cell.length_b   1.000
_cell.length_c   1.000
_cell.angle_alpha   90.00
_cell.angle_beta   90.00
_cell.angle_gamma   90.00
#
_symmetry.space_group_name_H-M   'P 1'
#
loop_
_entity.id
_entity.type
_entity.pdbx_description
1 polymer ?
#
loop_
_entity_poly.entity_id
_entity_poly.type
_entity_poly.pdbx_seq_one_letter_code
_entity_poly.pdbx_strand_id
1 'polypeptide(L)'
;MKQAQMWTYIFVMFLTLQQCSACRWLGRYMMVSADSLNLLREMGGQYPEDIKVPFPGTLYNLIGDAKVEDQVKFLVLTLDHIIKLMDGTGHMNSVQWKPKTVEYFLKDLHRQSSELKECVAQYQKPSHKESYEKRIKRHFRTLKRILKKEKYSAHAWEQIRRAVRTHLQRMDIIANNTKSLLKV
;
A
#
# COMPACT_ATOMS: atom_id res chain seq x y z
N MET A 1 4.94 -13.74 49.65
CA MET A 1 4.62 -14.44 48.38
C MET A 1 3.53 -13.80 47.51
N LYS A 2 2.79 -12.77 47.93
CA LYS A 2 1.69 -12.18 47.12
C LYS A 2 2.07 -10.95 46.27
N GLN A 3 3.13 -10.24 46.67
CA GLN A 3 3.52 -8.98 46.03
C GLN A 3 4.22 -9.22 44.68
N ALA A 4 5.19 -10.14 44.62
CA ALA A 4 5.91 -10.47 43.39
C ALA A 4 5.01 -11.04 42.28
N GLN A 5 3.98 -11.81 42.65
CA GLN A 5 2.97 -12.33 41.72
C GLN A 5 2.08 -11.21 41.17
N MET A 6 1.65 -10.24 41.99
CA MET A 6 0.89 -9.08 41.54
C MET A 6 1.66 -8.22 40.53
N TRP A 7 2.95 -7.98 40.75
CA TRP A 7 3.80 -7.24 39.81
C TRP A 7 4.02 -8.00 38.50
N THR A 8 4.14 -9.33 38.54
CA THR A 8 4.22 -10.13 37.31
C THR A 8 2.88 -10.12 36.55
N TYR A 9 1.73 -10.20 37.21
CA TYR A 9 0.44 -10.05 36.54
C TYR A 9 0.24 -8.65 35.96
N ILE A 10 0.62 -7.58 36.68
CA ILE A 10 0.53 -6.20 36.16
C ILE A 10 1.48 -6.01 34.97
N PHE A 11 2.70 -6.56 35.02
CA PHE A 11 3.67 -6.47 33.93
C PHE A 11 3.24 -7.29 32.70
N VAL A 12 2.68 -8.49 32.91
CA VAL A 12 2.09 -9.32 31.84
C VAL A 12 0.83 -8.68 31.26
N MET A 13 -0.02 -8.05 32.09
CA MET A 13 -1.18 -7.28 31.62
C MET A 13 -0.73 -6.03 30.85
N PHE A 14 0.29 -5.30 31.30
CA PHE A 14 0.84 -4.17 30.53
C PHE A 14 1.49 -4.63 29.21
N LEU A 15 2.23 -5.73 29.21
CA LEU A 15 2.81 -6.32 27.99
C LEU A 15 1.74 -6.80 27.00
N THR A 16 0.61 -7.32 27.49
CA THR A 16 -0.52 -7.74 26.65
C THR A 16 -1.42 -6.57 26.21
N LEU A 17 -1.57 -5.52 27.03
CA LEU A 17 -2.24 -4.27 26.65
C LEU A 17 -1.42 -3.50 25.59
N GLN A 18 -0.09 -3.57 25.64
CA GLN A 18 0.79 -2.90 24.69
C GLN A 18 0.86 -3.62 23.32
N GLN A 19 0.46 -4.89 23.26
CA GLN A 19 0.20 -5.63 22.01
C GLN A 19 -1.17 -5.32 21.39
N CYS A 20 -2.01 -4.50 22.04
CA CYS A 20 -3.33 -4.12 21.56
C CYS A 20 -3.34 -2.75 20.85
N SER A 21 -2.25 -2.36 20.19
CA SER A 21 -2.30 -1.26 19.22
C SER A 21 -2.81 -1.80 17.89
N ALA A 22 -4.09 -2.17 17.85
CA ALA A 22 -4.78 -2.32 16.58
C ALA A 22 -4.50 -1.07 15.76
N CYS A 23 -3.96 -1.23 14.55
CA CYS A 23 -3.58 -0.10 13.71
C CYS A 23 -4.85 0.71 13.40
N ARG A 24 -5.12 1.74 14.20
CA ARG A 24 -6.38 2.53 14.15
C ARG A 24 -6.61 3.10 12.76
N TRP A 25 -5.51 3.34 12.05
CA TRP A 25 -5.52 3.83 10.70
C TRP A 25 -6.20 2.88 9.69
N LEU A 26 -6.10 1.56 9.87
CA LEU A 26 -6.85 0.60 9.04
C LEU A 26 -8.36 0.83 9.10
N GLY A 27 -8.87 1.34 10.23
CA GLY A 27 -10.27 1.72 10.38
C GLY A 27 -10.71 2.84 9.44
N ARG A 28 -9.79 3.71 9.00
CA ARG A 28 -10.01 4.84 8.09
C ARG A 28 -9.59 4.57 6.65
N TYR A 29 -8.94 3.43 6.37
CA TYR A 29 -8.30 3.18 5.08
C TYR A 29 -9.25 3.28 3.90
N MET A 30 -10.47 2.74 4.03
CA MET A 30 -11.48 2.77 2.97
C MET A 30 -11.76 4.17 2.44
N MET A 31 -11.88 5.15 3.35
CA MET A 31 -12.20 6.52 2.97
C MET A 31 -11.04 7.15 2.19
N VAL A 32 -9.81 6.96 2.67
CA VAL A 32 -8.62 7.54 2.03
C VAL A 32 -8.27 6.82 0.72
N SER A 33 -8.52 5.51 0.65
CA SER A 33 -8.41 4.68 -0.56
C SER A 33 -9.36 5.17 -1.66
N ALA A 34 -10.59 5.57 -1.31
CA ALA A 34 -11.55 6.13 -2.25
C ALA A 34 -11.09 7.47 -2.84
N ASP A 35 -10.54 8.37 -2.01
CA ASP A 35 -9.98 9.65 -2.48
C ASP A 35 -8.83 9.43 -3.46
N SER A 36 -7.90 8.54 -3.12
CA SER A 36 -6.81 8.14 -4.01
C SER A 36 -7.31 7.59 -5.35
N LEU A 37 -8.33 6.72 -5.34
CA LEU A 37 -8.93 6.17 -6.57
C LEU A 37 -9.62 7.25 -7.41
N ASN A 38 -10.29 8.21 -6.76
CA ASN A 38 -10.92 9.35 -7.44
C ASN A 38 -9.89 10.25 -8.10
N LEU A 39 -8.83 10.64 -7.38
CA LEU A 39 -7.72 11.43 -7.93
C LEU A 39 -7.04 10.71 -9.11
N LEU A 40 -6.82 9.39 -8.99
CA LEU A 40 -6.26 8.56 -10.06
C LEU A 40 -7.15 8.50 -11.31
N ARG A 41 -8.46 8.51 -11.15
CA ARG A 41 -9.41 8.60 -12.27
C ARG A 41 -9.38 10.00 -12.88
N GLU A 42 -9.47 11.03 -12.05
CA GLU A 42 -9.57 12.43 -12.49
C GLU A 42 -8.34 12.96 -13.20
N MET A 43 -7.14 12.44 -12.88
CA MET A 43 -5.91 12.92 -13.52
C MET A 43 -5.91 12.69 -15.02
N GLY A 44 -6.43 11.55 -15.52
CA GLY A 44 -6.38 11.16 -16.93
C GLY A 44 -7.73 10.81 -17.56
N GLY A 45 -8.84 10.96 -16.84
CA GLY A 45 -10.18 10.62 -17.33
C GLY A 45 -10.44 9.11 -17.40
N GLN A 46 -11.19 8.68 -18.42
CA GLN A 46 -11.55 7.27 -18.61
C GLN A 46 -10.33 6.37 -18.84
N TYR A 47 -10.39 5.14 -18.34
CA TYR A 47 -9.35 4.16 -18.58
C TYR A 47 -9.54 3.51 -19.95
N PRO A 48 -8.48 3.32 -20.76
CA PRO A 48 -8.61 2.58 -22.02
C PRO A 48 -9.04 1.13 -21.75
N GLU A 49 -10.01 0.62 -22.51
CA GLU A 49 -10.68 -0.66 -22.23
C GLU A 49 -9.77 -1.88 -22.46
N ASP A 50 -8.92 -1.86 -23.48
CA ASP A 50 -8.13 -3.02 -23.94
C ASP A 50 -6.72 -3.14 -23.36
N ILE A 51 -6.41 -2.37 -22.31
CA ILE A 51 -5.09 -2.40 -21.70
C ILE A 51 -4.94 -3.58 -20.75
N LYS A 52 -4.17 -4.60 -21.19
CA LYS A 52 -3.67 -5.68 -20.32
C LYS A 52 -2.54 -5.16 -19.45
N VAL A 53 -2.59 -5.52 -18.17
CA VAL A 53 -1.61 -5.06 -17.19
C VAL A 53 -1.06 -6.24 -16.41
N PRO A 54 0.26 -6.39 -16.28
CA PRO A 54 0.82 -7.40 -15.40
C PRO A 54 0.43 -7.07 -13.95
N PHE A 55 -0.10 -8.06 -13.23
CA PHE A 55 -0.49 -7.90 -11.83
C PHE A 55 -0.12 -9.15 -11.02
N PRO A 56 0.49 -9.02 -9.84
CA PRO A 56 0.96 -10.16 -9.06
C PRO A 56 -0.18 -10.73 -8.19
N GLY A 57 -1.25 -11.24 -8.81
CA GLY A 57 -2.45 -11.71 -8.11
C GLY A 57 -2.16 -12.77 -7.04
N THR A 58 -1.29 -13.73 -7.33
CA THR A 58 -0.86 -14.76 -6.37
C THR A 58 -0.14 -14.20 -5.15
N LEU A 59 0.52 -13.05 -5.27
CA LEU A 59 1.15 -12.36 -4.14
C LEU A 59 0.09 -11.70 -3.25
N TYR A 60 -0.90 -11.06 -3.87
CA TYR A 60 -2.01 -10.43 -3.13
C TYR A 60 -2.87 -11.46 -2.39
N ASN A 61 -3.12 -12.63 -2.99
CA ASN A 61 -3.82 -13.71 -2.30
C ASN A 61 -3.02 -14.21 -1.08
N LEU A 62 -1.71 -14.45 -1.25
CA LEU A 62 -0.82 -14.85 -0.14
C LEU A 62 -0.85 -13.83 1.02
N ILE A 63 -0.86 -12.53 0.71
CA ILE A 63 -0.92 -11.49 1.73
C ILE A 63 -2.30 -11.44 2.40
N GLY A 64 -3.37 -11.70 1.66
CA GLY A 64 -4.72 -11.80 2.22
C GLY A 64 -4.83 -12.79 3.38
N ASP A 65 -4.05 -13.87 3.33
CA ASP A 65 -4.03 -14.92 4.36
C ASP A 65 -2.88 -14.75 5.39
N ALA A 66 -2.06 -13.71 5.25
CA ALA A 66 -0.91 -13.46 6.12
C ALA A 66 -1.31 -12.83 7.47
N LYS A 67 -0.35 -12.74 8.40
CA LYS A 67 -0.54 -12.02 9.67
C LYS A 67 -0.81 -10.53 9.41
N VAL A 68 -1.56 -9.89 10.32
CA VAL A 68 -1.88 -8.45 10.27
C VAL A 68 -0.61 -7.59 10.08
N GLU A 69 0.47 -7.91 10.80
CA GLU A 69 1.72 -7.17 10.67
C GLU A 69 2.29 -7.21 9.25
N ASP A 70 2.26 -8.38 8.61
CA ASP A 70 2.76 -8.56 7.24
C ASP A 70 1.84 -7.89 6.22
N GLN A 71 0.52 -7.90 6.46
CA GLN A 71 -0.45 -7.16 5.66
C GLN A 71 -0.13 -5.66 5.70
N VAL A 72 -0.01 -5.07 6.89
CA VAL A 72 0.29 -3.64 7.07
C VAL A 72 1.65 -3.28 6.48
N LYS A 73 2.70 -4.08 6.73
CA LYS A 73 4.04 -3.91 6.11
C LYS A 73 3.94 -3.95 4.58
N PHE A 74 3.17 -4.88 4.02
CA PHE A 74 2.95 -4.99 2.59
C PHE A 74 2.22 -3.79 1.99
N LEU A 75 1.19 -3.25 2.68
CA LEU A 75 0.48 -2.04 2.26
C LEU A 75 1.46 -0.85 2.17
N VAL A 76 2.27 -0.61 3.20
CA VAL A 76 3.31 0.45 3.20
C VAL A 76 4.26 0.30 2.02
N LEU A 77 4.83 -0.90 1.85
CA LEU A 77 5.78 -1.18 0.78
C LEU A 77 5.18 -0.94 -0.60
N THR A 78 3.91 -1.31 -0.78
CA THR A 78 3.20 -1.12 -2.04
C THR A 78 2.94 0.36 -2.32
N LEU A 79 2.49 1.14 -1.31
CA LEU A 79 2.30 2.58 -1.43
C LEU A 79 3.60 3.28 -1.83
N ASP A 80 4.70 2.99 -1.12
CA ASP A 80 6.02 3.57 -1.42
C ASP A 80 6.49 3.25 -2.85
N HIS A 81 6.17 2.04 -3.33
CA HIS A 81 6.45 1.66 -4.70
C HIS A 81 5.56 2.36 -5.74
N ILE A 82 4.28 2.57 -5.44
CA ILE A 82 3.37 3.36 -6.29
C ILE A 82 3.83 4.80 -6.36
N ILE A 83 4.09 5.43 -5.22
CA ILE A 83 4.62 6.80 -5.12
C ILE A 83 5.85 6.94 -6.00
N LYS A 84 6.86 6.08 -5.82
CA LYS A 84 8.10 6.13 -6.61
C LYS A 84 7.89 5.88 -8.11
N LEU A 85 6.86 5.13 -8.49
CA LEU A 85 6.53 4.89 -9.89
C LEU A 85 5.84 6.11 -10.52
N MET A 86 4.99 6.79 -9.75
CA MET A 86 4.15 7.91 -10.17
C MET A 86 4.81 9.27 -9.97
N ASP A 87 5.87 9.37 -9.16
CA ASP A 87 6.76 10.53 -9.01
C ASP A 87 7.72 10.69 -10.22
N GLY A 88 7.19 10.41 -11.42
CA GLY A 88 7.88 10.47 -12.69
C GLY A 88 7.66 11.79 -13.43
N THR A 89 7.50 12.89 -12.70
CA THR A 89 7.07 14.20 -13.20
C THR A 89 7.88 14.70 -14.41
N GLY A 90 9.15 14.29 -14.56
CA GLY A 90 9.98 14.61 -15.74
C GLY A 90 9.73 13.76 -17.01
N HIS A 91 8.89 12.73 -16.95
CA HIS A 91 8.65 11.79 -18.05
C HIS A 91 7.17 11.64 -18.43
N MET A 92 6.29 12.49 -17.90
CA MET A 92 4.84 12.46 -18.14
C MET A 92 4.40 13.38 -19.28
N ASN A 93 5.32 13.97 -20.05
CA ASN A 93 5.01 14.89 -21.15
C ASN A 93 4.15 14.27 -22.28
N SER A 94 4.10 12.94 -22.35
CA SER A 94 3.31 12.20 -23.35
C SER A 94 1.84 12.03 -22.98
N VAL A 95 1.46 12.22 -21.71
CA VAL A 95 0.08 12.12 -21.24
C VAL A 95 -0.52 13.49 -20.95
N GLN A 96 -1.83 13.62 -21.14
CA GLN A 96 -2.58 14.84 -20.84
C GLN A 96 -3.08 14.87 -19.38
N TRP A 97 -2.29 14.31 -18.47
CA TRP A 97 -2.71 14.23 -17.07
C TRP A 97 -2.66 15.60 -16.41
N LYS A 98 -3.67 15.93 -15.61
CA LYS A 98 -3.73 17.19 -14.86
C LYS A 98 -2.62 17.20 -13.80
N PRO A 99 -1.57 18.05 -13.91
CA PRO A 99 -0.41 17.97 -13.03
C PRO A 99 -0.75 18.16 -11.55
N LYS A 100 -1.65 19.11 -11.26
CA LYS A 100 -2.16 19.37 -9.91
C LYS A 100 -2.89 18.17 -9.30
N THR A 101 -3.61 17.39 -10.11
CA THR A 101 -4.27 16.16 -9.64
C THR A 101 -3.26 15.05 -9.36
N VAL A 102 -2.19 14.95 -10.16
CA VAL A 102 -1.07 14.02 -9.89
C VAL A 102 -0.37 14.38 -8.58
N GLU A 103 -0.12 15.66 -8.33
CA GLU A 103 0.46 16.15 -7.08
C GLU A 103 -0.41 15.79 -5.87
N TYR A 104 -1.72 16.05 -5.95
CA TYR A 104 -2.66 15.69 -4.88
C TYR A 104 -2.75 14.19 -4.66
N PHE A 105 -2.73 13.39 -5.73
CA PHE A 105 -2.66 11.94 -5.63
C PHE A 105 -1.40 11.48 -4.88
N LEU A 106 -0.23 11.98 -5.25
CA LEU A 106 1.03 11.63 -4.58
C LEU A 106 1.03 12.07 -3.11
N LYS A 107 0.54 13.28 -2.81
CA LYS A 107 0.41 13.79 -1.45
C LYS A 107 -0.49 12.92 -0.59
N ASP A 108 -1.62 12.47 -1.14
CA ASP A 108 -2.53 11.57 -0.45
C ASP A 108 -1.87 10.22 -0.15
N LEU A 109 -1.23 9.59 -1.13
CA LEU A 109 -0.49 8.34 -0.91
C LEU A 109 0.66 8.47 0.09
N HIS A 110 1.37 9.60 0.08
CA HIS A 110 2.42 9.89 1.06
C HIS A 110 1.87 9.96 2.48
N ARG A 111 0.74 10.66 2.67
CA ARG A 111 0.04 10.70 3.96
C ARG A 111 -0.34 9.30 4.41
N GLN A 112 -0.98 8.52 3.53
CA GLN A 112 -1.39 7.15 3.81
C GLN A 112 -0.21 6.26 4.24
N SER A 113 0.90 6.33 3.49
CA SER A 113 2.12 5.57 3.79
C SER A 113 2.71 5.98 5.14
N SER A 114 2.74 7.29 5.44
CA SER A 114 3.25 7.82 6.71
C SER A 114 2.45 7.32 7.91
N GLU A 115 1.11 7.39 7.84
CA GLU A 115 0.25 6.94 8.93
C GLU A 115 0.36 5.41 9.15
N LEU A 116 0.47 4.62 8.08
CA LEU A 116 0.72 3.17 8.22
C LEU A 116 2.11 2.85 8.79
N LYS A 117 3.13 3.67 8.47
CA LYS A 117 4.49 3.50 9.01
C LYS A 117 4.53 3.66 10.52
N GLU A 118 3.66 4.49 11.10
CA GLU A 118 3.51 4.59 12.56
C GLU A 118 3.05 3.26 13.18
N CYS A 119 2.16 2.52 12.49
CA CYS A 119 1.79 1.16 12.90
C CYS A 119 2.96 0.18 12.76
N VAL A 120 3.69 0.23 11.63
CA VAL A 120 4.83 -0.68 11.39
C VAL A 120 5.98 -0.45 12.37
N ALA A 121 6.19 0.78 12.85
CA ALA A 121 7.24 1.11 13.82
C ALA A 121 7.08 0.35 15.15
N GLN A 122 5.86 -0.13 15.45
CA GLN A 122 5.54 -0.87 16.67
C GLN A 122 5.76 -2.39 16.50
N TYR A 123 5.88 -2.87 15.26
CA TYR A 123 6.09 -4.29 14.97
C TYR A 123 7.56 -4.67 15.11
N GLN A 124 7.79 -5.94 15.43
CA GLN A 124 9.14 -6.49 15.44
C GLN A 124 9.74 -6.42 14.02
N LYS A 125 10.98 -5.94 13.94
CA LYS A 125 11.75 -5.95 12.70
C LYS A 125 12.21 -7.38 12.44
N PRO A 126 11.85 -7.97 11.29
CA PRO A 126 12.34 -9.30 10.95
C PRO A 126 13.86 -9.26 10.75
N SER A 127 14.53 -10.36 11.09
CA SER A 127 15.98 -10.53 10.92
C SER A 127 16.41 -10.58 9.45
N HIS A 128 15.46 -10.86 8.55
CA HIS A 128 15.70 -10.99 7.12
C HIS A 128 14.56 -10.37 6.31
N LYS A 129 14.88 -10.08 5.05
CA LYS A 129 13.92 -9.51 4.09
C LYS A 129 12.88 -10.55 3.69
N GLU A 130 11.62 -10.27 3.98
CA GLU A 130 10.49 -11.15 3.71
C GLU A 130 10.32 -11.45 2.20
N SER A 131 9.78 -12.62 1.89
CA SER A 131 9.58 -13.08 0.51
C SER A 131 8.67 -12.13 -0.29
N TYR A 132 7.60 -11.63 0.34
CA TYR A 132 6.66 -10.70 -0.31
C TYR A 132 7.33 -9.39 -0.70
N GLU A 133 8.27 -8.88 0.11
CA GLU A 133 8.97 -7.64 -0.17
C GLU A 133 9.86 -7.77 -1.42
N LYS A 134 10.51 -8.92 -1.61
CA LYS A 134 11.28 -9.21 -2.83
C LYS A 134 10.37 -9.30 -4.05
N ARG A 135 9.22 -9.97 -3.93
CA ARG A 135 8.25 -10.17 -5.03
C ARG A 135 7.60 -8.86 -5.47
N ILE A 136 7.13 -8.03 -4.53
CA ILE A 136 6.51 -6.73 -4.87
C ILE A 136 7.54 -5.78 -5.50
N LYS A 137 8.76 -5.72 -4.97
CA LYS A 137 9.84 -4.92 -5.55
C LYS A 137 10.17 -5.36 -6.98
N ARG A 138 10.18 -6.67 -7.25
CA ARG A 138 10.41 -7.22 -8.60
C ARG A 138 9.27 -6.84 -9.55
N HIS A 139 8.03 -6.88 -9.07
CA HIS A 139 6.85 -6.46 -9.84
C HIS A 139 6.96 -4.99 -10.28
N PHE A 140 7.19 -4.06 -9.35
CA PHE A 140 7.32 -2.64 -9.70
C PHE A 140 8.54 -2.32 -10.56
N ARG A 141 9.64 -3.08 -10.45
CA ARG A 141 10.75 -3.02 -11.42
C ARG A 141 10.33 -3.40 -12.82
N THR A 142 9.40 -4.36 -12.96
CA THR A 142 8.85 -4.77 -14.26
C THR A 142 7.97 -3.68 -14.85
N LEU A 143 7.09 -3.06 -14.05
CA LEU A 143 6.31 -1.89 -14.46
C LEU A 143 7.20 -0.74 -14.95
N LYS A 144 8.25 -0.40 -14.19
CA LYS A 144 9.23 0.62 -14.61
C LYS A 144 9.96 0.25 -15.90
N ARG A 145 10.17 -1.05 -16.16
CA ARG A 145 10.79 -1.52 -17.42
C ARG A 145 9.84 -1.35 -18.60
N ILE A 146 8.52 -1.53 -18.42
CA ILE A 146 7.52 -1.28 -19.47
C ILE A 146 7.59 0.19 -19.90
N LEU A 147 7.52 1.12 -18.94
CA LEU A 147 7.68 2.56 -19.21
C LEU A 147 8.94 2.85 -20.03
N LYS A 148 10.09 2.30 -19.63
CA LYS A 148 11.35 2.52 -20.36
C LYS A 148 11.34 1.92 -21.77
N LYS A 149 10.83 0.69 -21.95
CA LYS A 149 10.79 0.02 -23.25
C LYS A 149 9.90 0.76 -24.24
N GLU A 150 8.78 1.29 -23.76
CA GLU A 150 7.85 2.08 -24.55
C GLU A 150 8.18 3.57 -24.58
N LYS A 151 9.42 3.94 -24.18
CA LYS A 151 9.91 5.33 -24.20
C LYS A 151 8.97 6.33 -23.51
N TYR A 152 8.34 5.89 -22.42
CA TYR A 152 7.37 6.67 -21.65
C TYR A 152 6.20 7.20 -22.52
N SER A 153 5.72 6.38 -23.46
CA SER A 153 4.54 6.71 -24.28
C SER A 153 3.29 6.94 -23.44
N ALA A 154 2.29 7.62 -24.03
CA ALA A 154 0.99 7.80 -23.39
C ALA A 154 0.33 6.45 -23.05
N HIS A 155 0.44 5.49 -23.98
CA HIS A 155 -0.07 4.14 -23.80
C HIS A 155 0.56 3.45 -22.58
N ALA A 156 1.90 3.49 -22.46
CA ALA A 156 2.60 2.90 -21.33
C ALA A 156 2.17 3.52 -19.99
N TRP A 157 2.00 4.84 -19.94
CA TRP A 157 1.52 5.52 -18.75
C TRP A 157 0.09 5.14 -18.38
N GLU A 158 -0.81 4.97 -19.34
CA GLU A 158 -2.16 4.44 -19.06
C GLU A 158 -2.14 2.98 -18.62
N GLN A 159 -1.21 2.15 -19.12
CA GLN A 159 -0.97 0.81 -18.55
C GLN A 159 -0.55 0.90 -17.08
N ILE A 160 0.34 1.81 -16.74
CA ILE A 160 0.75 2.04 -15.34
C ILE A 160 -0.42 2.56 -14.50
N ARG A 161 -1.20 3.52 -14.99
CA ARG A 161 -2.36 4.08 -14.26
C ARG A 161 -3.37 2.98 -13.94
N ARG A 162 -3.62 2.08 -14.88
CA ARG A 162 -4.51 0.91 -14.68
C ARG A 162 -3.90 -0.13 -13.73
N ALA A 163 -2.58 -0.32 -13.74
CA ALA A 163 -1.87 -1.15 -12.75
C ALA A 163 -2.06 -0.60 -11.34
N VAL A 164 -1.79 0.70 -11.17
CA VAL A 164 -1.90 1.39 -9.88
C VAL A 164 -3.33 1.33 -9.35
N ARG A 165 -4.34 1.54 -10.21
CA ARG A 165 -5.74 1.36 -9.83
C ARG A 165 -6.00 -0.04 -9.25
N THR A 166 -5.52 -1.08 -9.94
CA THR A 166 -5.69 -2.47 -9.50
C THR A 166 -5.00 -2.73 -8.17
N HIS A 167 -3.78 -2.17 -7.97
CA HIS A 167 -3.08 -2.24 -6.69
C HIS A 167 -3.90 -1.60 -5.56
N LEU A 168 -4.38 -0.37 -5.74
CA LEU A 168 -5.17 0.34 -4.73
C LEU A 168 -6.46 -0.43 -4.38
N GLN A 169 -7.20 -0.92 -5.37
CA GLN A 169 -8.41 -1.71 -5.14
C GLN A 169 -8.14 -3.01 -4.36
N ARG A 170 -7.04 -3.71 -4.68
CA ARG A 170 -6.69 -4.95 -3.99
C ARG A 170 -6.14 -4.70 -2.59
N MET A 171 -5.49 -3.56 -2.38
CA MET A 171 -5.08 -3.11 -1.05
C MET A 171 -6.28 -2.78 -0.16
N ASP A 172 -7.32 -2.16 -0.72
CA ASP A 172 -8.58 -1.88 -0.01
C ASP A 172 -9.20 -3.16 0.55
N ILE A 173 -9.27 -4.21 -0.27
CA ILE A 173 -9.77 -5.53 0.15
C ILE A 173 -8.93 -6.11 1.30
N ILE A 174 -7.60 -6.05 1.20
CA ILE A 174 -6.72 -6.54 2.27
C ILE A 174 -6.99 -5.77 3.55
N ALA A 175 -6.98 -4.44 3.52
CA ALA A 175 -7.19 -3.60 4.69
C ALA A 175 -8.56 -3.83 5.34
N ASN A 176 -9.61 -4.05 4.54
CA ASN A 176 -10.96 -4.36 5.04
C ASN A 176 -10.99 -5.71 5.77
N ASN A 177 -10.36 -6.73 5.20
CA ASN A 177 -10.24 -8.03 5.84
C ASN A 177 -9.42 -7.91 7.14
N THR A 178 -8.31 -7.18 7.12
CA THR A 178 -7.49 -6.91 8.31
C THR A 178 -8.28 -6.20 9.40
N LYS A 179 -9.07 -5.17 9.04
CA LYS A 179 -9.94 -4.46 9.98
C LYS A 179 -10.93 -5.41 10.65
N SER A 180 -11.59 -6.27 9.88
CA SER A 180 -12.58 -7.23 10.41
C SER A 180 -11.97 -8.21 11.42
N LEU A 181 -10.70 -8.61 11.23
CA LEU A 181 -9.96 -9.48 12.14
C LEU A 181 -9.55 -8.78 13.44
N LEU A 182 -9.32 -7.47 13.39
CA LEU A 182 -8.92 -6.66 14.55
C LEU A 182 -10.08 -6.25 15.46
N LYS A 183 -11.34 -6.55 15.10
CA LYS A 183 -12.55 -6.12 15.83
C LYS A 183 -12.56 -4.63 16.18
N VAL A 184 -12.07 -3.78 15.26
CA VAL A 184 -12.13 -2.31 15.35
C VAL A 184 -13.35 -1.77 14.61
#